data_AF-A0A3D3CPY9-F1
#
_entry.id   AF-A0A3D3CPY9-F1
#
_cell.length_a   1.000
_cell.length_b   1.000
_cell.length_c   1.000
_cell.angle_alpha   90.00
_cell.angle_beta   90.00
_cell.angle_gamma   90.00
#
_symmetry.space_group_name_H-M   'P 1'
#
loop_
_entity.id
_entity.type
_entity.pdbx_description
1 polymer ?
#
loop_
_entity_poly.entity_id
_entity_poly.type
_entity_poly.pdbx_seq_one_letter_code
_entity_poly.pdbx_strand_id
1 'polypeptide(L)'
;AALAFLLSVFAENSIGPIVSTISIVIVFTILSEMQIPLYDRTVKPFLFTSHMLAWKGLFYCQVDAGGTAIPGTIENIHAIAKSSGILILYIISFVSAAIFVFNRKDILS
;
A
#
# COMPACT_ATOMS: atom_id res chain seq x y z
N ALA A 1 6.02 0.57 6.28
CA ALA A 1 6.25 0.71 7.73
C ALA A 1 5.37 -0.25 8.54
N ALA A 2 4.03 -0.10 8.52
CA ALA A 2 3.13 -0.92 9.35
C ALA A 2 3.24 -2.44 9.13
N LEU A 3 3.43 -2.89 7.88
CA LEU A 3 3.67 -4.31 7.56
C LEU A 3 4.96 -4.83 8.21
N ALA A 4 6.07 -4.10 8.10
CA ALA A 4 7.35 -4.46 8.71
C ALA A 4 7.24 -4.54 10.23
N PHE A 5 6.48 -3.61 10.82
CA PHE A 5 6.19 -3.61 12.26
C PHE A 5 5.40 -4.86 12.66
N LEU A 6 4.36 -5.24 11.92
CA LEU A 6 3.63 -6.49 12.17
C LEU A 6 4.54 -7.73 12.08
N LEU A 7 5.35 -7.83 11.04
CA LEU A 7 6.29 -8.94 10.86
C LEU A 7 7.36 -8.99 11.95
N SER A 8 7.72 -7.84 12.53
CA SER A 8 8.69 -7.77 13.63
C SER A 8 8.24 -8.48 14.91
N VAL A 9 6.93 -8.56 15.17
CA VAL A 9 6.39 -9.29 16.34
C VAL A 9 6.60 -10.81 16.23
N PHE A 10 6.82 -11.31 15.02
CA PHE A 10 7.06 -12.74 14.75
C PHE A 10 8.53 -13.09 14.60
N ALA A 11 9.42 -12.11 14.44
CA ALA A 11 10.83 -12.35 14.21
C ALA A 11 11.66 -12.12 15.47
N GLU A 12 12.71 -12.92 15.64
CA GLU A 12 13.67 -12.78 16.74
C GLU A 12 14.80 -11.78 16.42
N ASN A 13 14.84 -11.27 15.18
CA ASN A 13 15.88 -10.37 14.68
C ASN A 13 15.30 -9.28 13.77
N SER A 14 15.99 -8.14 13.64
CA SER A 14 15.54 -7.01 12.81
C SER A 14 15.68 -7.23 11.29
N ILE A 15 16.61 -8.10 10.86
CA ILE A 15 16.85 -8.37 9.43
C ILE A 15 15.66 -9.08 8.77
N GLY A 16 15.07 -10.06 9.46
CA GLY A 16 13.95 -10.86 8.92
C GLY A 16 12.76 -10.00 8.46
N PRO A 17 12.17 -9.18 9.35
CA PRO A 17 11.04 -8.32 9.02
C PRO A 17 11.33 -7.32 7.90
N ILE A 18 12.56 -6.80 7.83
CA ILE A 18 12.98 -5.87 6.77
C ILE A 18 12.95 -6.58 5.42
N VAL A 19 13.65 -7.71 5.31
CA VAL A 19 13.76 -8.47 4.05
C VAL A 19 12.39 -8.99 3.63
N SER A 20 11.59 -9.54 4.56
CA SER A 20 10.24 -10.02 4.27
C SER A 20 9.32 -8.91 3.75
N THR A 21 9.40 -7.70 4.32
CA THR A 21 8.61 -6.56 3.84
C THR A 21 8.95 -6.20 2.41
N ILE A 22 10.24 -6.09 2.10
CA ILE A 22 10.71 -5.72 0.76
C ILE A 22 10.31 -6.80 -0.25
N SER A 23 10.47 -8.08 0.09
CA SER A 23 10.07 -9.20 -0.77
C SER A 23 8.56 -9.19 -1.09
N ILE A 24 7.70 -8.96 -0.09
CA ILE A 24 6.25 -8.86 -0.29
C ILE A 24 5.92 -7.69 -1.22
N VAL A 25 6.54 -6.53 -1.00
CA VAL A 25 6.33 -5.34 -1.86
C VAL A 25 6.74 -5.62 -3.30
N ILE A 26 7.89 -6.25 -3.53
CA ILE A 26 8.38 -6.58 -4.88
C ILE A 26 7.42 -7.53 -5.58
N VAL A 27 7.01 -8.62 -4.92
CA VAL A 27 6.08 -9.61 -5.51
C VAL A 27 4.76 -8.94 -5.90
N PHE A 28 4.17 -8.16 -5.00
CA PHE A 28 2.91 -7.45 -5.28
C PHE A 28 3.07 -6.34 -6.33
N THR A 29 4.26 -5.76 -6.47
CA THR A 29 4.53 -4.80 -7.55
C THR A 29 4.56 -5.51 -8.89
N ILE A 30 5.28 -6.61 -9.01
CA ILE A 30 5.34 -7.41 -10.24
C ILE A 30 3.93 -7.86 -10.64
N LEU A 31 3.17 -8.42 -9.70
CA LEU A 31 1.81 -8.88 -9.96
C LEU A 31 0.88 -7.72 -10.38
N SER A 32 1.07 -6.50 -9.85
CA SER A 32 0.26 -5.32 -10.21
C SER A 32 0.51 -4.85 -11.66
N GLU A 33 1.71 -5.08 -12.18
CA GLU A 33 2.10 -4.75 -13.56
C GLU A 33 1.71 -5.85 -14.56
N MET A 34 1.46 -7.07 -14.11
CA MET A 34 0.93 -8.13 -14.96
C MET A 34 -0.54 -7.84 -15.31
N GLN A 35 -0.79 -7.44 -16.57
CA GLN A 35 -2.13 -7.14 -17.11
C GLN A 35 -2.96 -8.42 -17.31
N ILE A 36 -3.31 -9.10 -16.23
CA ILE A 36 -4.14 -10.31 -16.25
C ILE A 36 -5.61 -9.87 -16.04
N PRO A 37 -6.52 -10.09 -17.02
CA PRO A 37 -7.87 -9.52 -17.00
C PRO A 37 -8.72 -9.88 -15.78
N LEU A 38 -8.58 -11.10 -15.25
CA LEU A 38 -9.28 -11.53 -14.03
C LEU A 38 -8.69 -10.89 -12.77
N TYR A 39 -7.37 -10.76 -12.71
CA TYR A 39 -6.66 -10.19 -11.58
C TYR A 39 -6.92 -8.69 -11.41
N ASP A 40 -6.96 -7.95 -12.52
CA ASP A 40 -7.21 -6.50 -12.54
C ASP A 40 -8.58 -6.14 -11.93
N ARG A 41 -9.60 -7.00 -12.09
CA ARG A 41 -10.93 -6.76 -11.52
C ARG A 41 -11.11 -7.28 -10.11
N THR A 42 -10.37 -8.32 -9.70
CA THR A 42 -10.66 -9.05 -8.46
C THR A 42 -9.66 -8.80 -7.35
N VAL A 43 -8.36 -8.75 -7.65
CA VAL A 43 -7.29 -8.72 -6.64
C VAL A 43 -6.65 -7.35 -6.55
N LYS A 44 -6.35 -6.73 -7.70
CA LYS A 44 -5.72 -5.42 -7.81
C LYS A 44 -6.36 -4.32 -6.96
N PRO A 45 -7.70 -4.18 -6.87
CA PRO A 45 -8.31 -3.12 -6.05
C PRO A 45 -8.10 -3.30 -4.53
N PHE A 46 -7.63 -4.47 -4.06
CA PHE A 46 -7.35 -4.74 -2.65
C PHE A 46 -5.86 -4.77 -2.33
N LEU A 47 -4.99 -4.51 -3.30
CA LEU A 47 -3.55 -4.47 -3.02
C LEU A 47 -3.13 -3.08 -2.56
N PHE A 48 -2.50 -3.03 -1.39
CA PHE A 48 -1.93 -1.79 -0.87
C PHE A 48 -0.88 -1.20 -1.84
N THR A 49 -0.17 -2.03 -2.60
CA THR A 49 0.78 -1.59 -3.64
C THR A 49 0.10 -0.85 -4.79
N SER A 50 -1.11 -1.27 -5.18
CA SER A 50 -1.88 -0.57 -6.22
C SER A 50 -2.32 0.83 -5.75
N HIS A 51 -2.67 0.98 -4.47
CA HIS A 51 -2.96 2.30 -3.87
C HIS A 51 -1.70 3.15 -3.66
N MET A 52 -0.54 2.55 -3.39
CA MET A 52 0.74 3.27 -3.39
C MET A 52 1.02 3.90 -4.76
N LEU A 53 0.66 3.22 -5.85
CA LEU A 53 0.88 3.74 -7.20
C LEU A 53 -0.02 4.95 -7.52
N ALA A 54 -1.22 5.04 -6.90
CA ALA A 54 -2.14 6.16 -7.07
C ALA A 54 -1.54 7.52 -6.63
N TRP A 55 -0.53 7.50 -5.75
CA TRP A 55 0.21 8.70 -5.35
C TRP A 55 1.00 9.34 -6.51
N LYS A 56 1.34 8.56 -7.56
CA LYS A 56 1.92 9.13 -8.78
C LYS A 56 0.99 10.20 -9.39
N GLY A 57 -0.32 10.08 -9.19
CA GLY A 57 -1.34 11.05 -9.58
C GLY A 57 -1.11 12.47 -9.04
N LEU A 58 -0.37 12.64 -7.94
CA LEU A 58 -0.01 13.96 -7.40
C LEU A 58 0.98 14.72 -8.27
N PHE A 59 1.74 14.00 -9.11
CA PHE A 59 2.75 14.60 -9.98
C PHE A 59 2.23 14.85 -11.42
N TYR A 60 1.01 14.43 -11.73
CA TYR A 60 0.39 14.64 -13.04
C TYR A 60 -0.58 15.84 -13.00
N CYS A 61 -0.42 16.74 -13.98
CA CYS A 61 -1.29 17.91 -14.16
C CYS A 61 -2.55 17.53 -14.94
N GLN A 62 -3.67 18.23 -14.71
CA GLN A 62 -4.83 18.10 -15.58
C GLN A 62 -4.50 18.59 -16.98
N VAL A 63 -5.11 17.92 -17.96
CA VAL A 63 -5.00 18.28 -19.37
C VAL A 63 -6.34 18.91 -19.78
N ASP A 64 -6.29 20.10 -20.37
CA ASP A 64 -7.49 20.75 -20.91
C ASP A 64 -7.97 20.06 -22.19
N ALA A 65 -9.17 20.37 -22.67
CA ALA A 65 -9.75 19.82 -23.90
C ALA A 65 -8.86 20.02 -25.16
N GLY A 66 -7.92 20.97 -25.11
CA GLY A 66 -6.91 21.23 -26.14
C GLY A 66 -5.58 20.47 -25.98
N GLY A 67 -5.45 19.57 -25.01
CA GLY A 67 -4.22 18.78 -24.81
C GLY A 67 -3.09 19.52 -24.07
N THR A 68 -3.34 20.75 -23.61
CA THR A 68 -2.35 21.54 -22.85
C THR A 68 -2.46 21.22 -21.35
N ALA A 69 -1.31 20.94 -20.72
CA ALA A 69 -1.23 20.75 -19.28
C ALA A 69 -1.52 22.09 -18.57
N ILE A 70 -2.44 22.10 -17.62
CA ILE A 70 -2.78 23.29 -16.83
C ILE A 70 -1.81 23.35 -15.64
N PRO A 71 -0.84 24.29 -15.62
CA PRO A 71 0.16 24.36 -14.57
C PRO A 71 -0.51 24.62 -13.20
N GLY A 72 -0.12 23.84 -12.20
CA GLY A 72 -0.65 23.96 -10.83
C GLY A 72 -1.92 23.16 -10.54
N THR A 73 -2.40 22.35 -11.49
CA THR A 73 -3.55 21.45 -11.30
C THR A 73 -3.10 20.01 -11.03
N ILE A 74 -3.97 19.19 -10.44
CA ILE A 74 -3.73 17.77 -10.16
C ILE A 74 -4.81 16.96 -10.87
N GLU A 75 -4.39 15.95 -11.64
CA GLU A 75 -5.27 15.20 -12.56
C GLU A 75 -6.54 14.64 -11.88
N ASN A 76 -6.40 14.10 -10.65
CA ASN A 76 -7.52 13.44 -9.96
C ASN A 76 -7.38 13.40 -8.43
N ILE A 77 -7.65 14.52 -7.76
CA ILE A 77 -7.60 14.62 -6.29
C ILE A 77 -8.53 13.62 -5.60
N HIS A 78 -9.70 13.34 -6.16
CA HIS A 78 -10.68 12.44 -5.52
C HIS A 78 -10.20 10.98 -5.47
N ALA A 79 -9.63 10.48 -6.57
CA ALA A 79 -9.05 9.14 -6.62
C ALA A 79 -7.84 8.99 -5.67
N ILE A 80 -7.03 10.04 -5.55
CA ILE A 80 -5.89 10.09 -4.63
C ILE A 80 -6.40 10.05 -3.18
N ALA A 81 -7.38 10.88 -2.82
CA ALA A 81 -7.95 10.91 -1.47
C ALA A 81 -8.54 9.55 -1.06
N LYS A 82 -9.28 8.89 -1.97
CA LYS A 82 -9.82 7.54 -1.74
C LYS A 82 -8.69 6.54 -1.48
N SER A 83 -7.65 6.54 -2.31
CA SER A 83 -6.50 5.63 -2.16
C SER A 83 -5.72 5.88 -0.88
N SER A 84 -5.54 7.14 -0.49
CA SER A 84 -4.93 7.52 0.79
C SER A 84 -5.74 7.02 1.98
N GLY A 85 -7.08 7.15 1.95
CA GLY A 85 -7.95 6.62 3.00
C GLY A 85 -7.83 5.10 3.17
N ILE A 86 -7.79 4.36 2.05
CA ILE A 86 -7.60 2.90 2.07
C ILE A 86 -6.22 2.54 2.65
N LEU A 87 -5.18 3.29 2.29
CA LEU A 87 -3.83 3.06 2.82
C LEU A 87 -3.75 3.29 4.33
N ILE A 88 -4.44 4.32 4.85
CA ILE A 88 -4.57 4.57 6.29
C ILE A 88 -5.29 3.40 6.99
N LEU A 89 -6.35 2.87 6.38
CA LEU A 89 -7.06 1.69 6.91
C LEU A 89 -6.11 0.48 7.05
N TYR A 90 -5.27 0.22 6.03
CA TYR A 90 -4.25 -0.84 6.11
C TYR A 90 -3.26 -0.59 7.25
N ILE A 91 -2.78 0.64 7.42
CA ILE A 91 -1.86 0.98 8.52
C ILE A 91 -2.49 0.67 9.87
N ILE A 92 -3.73 1.14 10.11
CA ILE A 92 -4.46 0.88 11.34
C ILE A 92 -4.62 -0.63 11.54
N SER A 93 -5.07 -1.37 10.52
CA SER A 93 -5.27 -2.82 10.63
C SER A 93 -3.99 -3.59 10.99
N PHE A 94 -2.85 -3.24 10.37
CA PHE A 94 -1.58 -3.91 10.61
C PHE A 94 -1.02 -3.58 11.99
N VAL A 95 -1.13 -2.32 12.43
CA VAL A 95 -0.70 -1.91 13.77
C VAL A 95 -1.59 -2.56 14.84
N SER A 96 -2.91 -2.55 14.67
CA SER A 96 -3.83 -3.20 15.60
C SER A 96 -3.59 -4.72 15.68
N ALA A 97 -3.36 -5.38 14.54
CA ALA A 97 -3.00 -6.80 14.52
C ALA A 97 -1.67 -7.06 15.23
N ALA A 98 -0.67 -6.19 15.04
CA ALA A 98 0.63 -6.32 15.70
C ALA A 98 0.49 -6.20 17.23
N ILE A 99 -0.24 -5.20 17.71
CA ILE A 99 -0.52 -4.99 19.15
C ILE A 99 -1.29 -6.19 19.72
N PHE A 100 -2.31 -6.69 19.01
CA PHE A 100 -3.10 -7.83 19.47
C PHE A 100 -2.25 -9.11 19.62
N VAL A 101 -1.42 -9.41 18.63
CA VAL A 101 -0.52 -10.58 18.67
C VAL A 101 0.53 -10.41 19.75
N PHE A 102 1.11 -9.22 19.87
CA PHE A 102 2.12 -8.91 20.87
C PHE A 102 1.56 -9.12 22.28
N ASN A 103 0.39 -8.54 22.58
CA ASN A 103 -0.27 -8.69 23.87
C ASN A 103 -0.56 -10.16 24.19
N ARG A 104 -0.99 -10.98 23.22
CA ARG A 104 -1.24 -12.43 23.46
C ARG A 104 0.03 -13.24 23.72
N LYS A 105 1.15 -12.87 23.09
CA LYS A 105 2.44 -13.52 23.36
C LYS A 105 2.94 -13.20 24.76
N ASP A 106 2.79 -11.96 25.21
CA ASP A 106 3.29 -11.49 26.51
C ASP A 106 2.58 -12.17 27.70
N ILE A 107 1.30 -12.52 27.58
CA ILE A 107 0.54 -13.24 28.63
C ILE A 107 0.87 -14.74 28.74
N LEU A 108 1.56 -15.33 27.76
CA LEU A 108 1.84 -16.77 27.67
C LEU A 108 3.33 -17.12 27.89
N SER A 109 4.18 -16.12 28.11
CA SER A 109 5.58 -16.27 28.55
C SER A 109 5.70 -15.91 30.02
#